data_AF-A0A7S4UZF0-F1
#
_entry.id   AF-A0A7S4UZF0-F1
#
_cell.length_a   1.000
_cell.length_b   1.000
_cell.length_c   1.000
_cell.angle_alpha   90.00
_cell.angle_beta   90.00
_cell.angle_gamma   90.00
#
_symmetry.space_group_name_H-M   'P 1'
#
loop_
_entity.id
_entity.type
_entity.pdbx_description
1 polymer ?
#
loop_
_entity_poly.entity_id
_entity_poly.type
_entity_poly.pdbx_seq_one_letter_code
_entity_poly.pdbx_strand_id
1 'polypeptide(L)'
;QQRQEAALEQRQFVQLRQQQREHVQAVVSSAAPKEHEGETGLDRRLLRLLEGPRLHSLPAKGPPLSALTPPYRPPSPPPPAYLPVPVPAAQQNRQVAWASGARPGVEAFRQLLCVESEPHLHWLAEEMQAAALPAGVAAFDPRSPEFTALDASLQLPEPTPPVVFVRLPACGVDLALSWTHPYQEAFEHTLALAALAERSLQPEAVIEAAQESWNLRYGRAIAAWRQEPGGPPGAQRYVNAKTGERAPADPRQHLLREMQVGFRLMTALGTKVALWPAVR
;
A
#
# COMPACT_ATOMS: atom_id res chain seq x y z
N GLN A 1 2.80 -8.90 29.73
CA GLN A 1 2.18 -9.50 28.54
C GLN A 1 2.22 -8.55 27.34
N GLN A 2 1.54 -7.40 27.36
CA GLN A 2 1.55 -6.43 26.25
C GLN A 2 2.96 -5.97 25.79
N ARG A 3 3.88 -5.72 26.73
CA ARG A 3 5.28 -5.38 26.39
C ARG A 3 6.06 -6.51 25.72
N GLN A 4 5.67 -7.77 25.97
CA GLN A 4 6.31 -8.92 25.36
C GLN A 4 5.74 -9.17 23.96
N GLU A 5 4.46 -8.90 23.72
CA GLU A 5 3.84 -8.96 22.39
C GLU A 5 4.43 -7.90 21.45
N ALA A 6 4.51 -6.64 21.90
CA ALA A 6 5.10 -5.56 21.10
C ALA A 6 6.58 -5.84 20.73
N ALA A 7 7.36 -6.40 21.66
CA ALA A 7 8.75 -6.79 21.38
C ALA A 7 8.85 -7.97 20.39
N LEU A 8 7.83 -8.83 20.34
CA LEU A 8 7.78 -9.98 19.43
C LEU A 8 7.40 -9.52 18.01
N GLU A 9 6.43 -8.60 17.90
CA GLU A 9 6.07 -7.94 16.63
C GLU A 9 7.23 -7.12 16.07
N GLN A 10 7.97 -6.39 16.92
CA GLN A 10 9.16 -5.63 16.52
C GLN A 10 10.26 -6.55 15.97
N ARG A 11 10.51 -7.70 16.62
CA ARG A 11 11.48 -8.69 16.12
C ARG A 11 11.04 -9.30 14.79
N GLN A 12 9.76 -9.62 14.65
CA GLN A 12 9.21 -10.14 13.39
C GLN A 12 9.32 -9.10 12.26
N PHE A 13 9.07 -7.82 12.54
CA PHE A 13 9.21 -6.75 11.55
C PHE A 13 10.66 -6.54 11.10
N VAL A 14 11.60 -6.48 12.04
CA VAL A 14 13.04 -6.36 11.73
C VAL A 14 13.51 -7.57 10.93
N GLN A 15 13.08 -8.77 11.31
CA GLN A 15 13.41 -10.00 10.60
C GLN A 15 12.82 -10.03 9.18
N LEU A 16 11.58 -9.56 9.00
CA LEU A 16 10.95 -9.45 7.68
C LEU A 16 11.68 -8.44 6.79
N ARG A 17 12.06 -7.27 7.32
CA ARG A 17 12.85 -6.26 6.60
C ARG A 17 14.22 -6.79 6.20
N GLN A 18 14.87 -7.53 7.10
CA GLN A 18 16.16 -8.17 6.82
C GLN A 18 16.02 -9.24 5.73
N GLN A 19 14.99 -10.09 5.80
CA GLN A 19 14.69 -11.07 4.75
C GLN A 19 14.35 -10.41 3.41
N GLN A 20 13.64 -9.29 3.41
CA GLN A 20 13.38 -8.52 2.18
C GLN A 20 14.66 -7.94 1.59
N ARG A 21 15.56 -7.39 2.42
CA ARG A 21 16.88 -6.93 1.98
C ARG A 21 17.72 -8.06 1.40
N GLU A 22 17.78 -9.20 2.08
CA GLU A 22 18.51 -10.38 1.62
C GLU A 22 17.90 -10.96 0.34
N HIS A 23 16.57 -10.93 0.19
CA HIS A 23 15.90 -11.35 -1.03
C HIS A 23 16.22 -10.42 -2.19
N VAL A 24 16.13 -9.10 -1.99
CA VAL A 24 16.52 -8.10 -3.00
C VAL A 24 17.99 -8.28 -3.37
N GLN A 25 18.87 -8.46 -2.38
CA GLN A 25 20.30 -8.66 -2.61
C GLN A 25 20.62 -9.99 -3.32
N ALA A 26 19.88 -11.06 -3.02
CA ALA A 26 20.00 -12.35 -3.68
C ALA A 26 19.48 -12.30 -5.13
N VAL A 27 18.38 -11.57 -5.37
CA VAL A 27 17.86 -11.27 -6.70
C VAL A 27 18.91 -10.50 -7.51
N VAL A 28 19.47 -9.44 -6.93
CA VAL A 28 20.54 -8.61 -7.51
C VAL A 28 21.80 -9.43 -7.82
N SER A 29 22.16 -10.38 -6.95
CA SER A 29 23.34 -11.24 -7.11
C SER A 29 23.13 -12.38 -8.11
N SER A 30 21.89 -12.88 -8.25
CA SER A 30 21.54 -13.95 -9.21
C SER A 30 21.38 -13.46 -10.65
N ALA A 31 21.23 -12.15 -10.84
CA ALA A 31 21.17 -11.49 -12.14
C ALA A 31 22.57 -11.20 -12.75
N ALA A 32 23.66 -11.66 -12.12
CA ALA A 32 24.97 -11.66 -12.74
C ALA A 32 24.96 -12.58 -13.99
N PRO A 33 25.49 -12.12 -15.14
CA PRO A 33 25.38 -12.87 -16.38
C PRO A 33 26.23 -14.13 -16.28
N LYS A 34 25.59 -15.30 -16.25
CA LYS A 34 26.23 -16.51 -16.77
C LYS A 34 26.09 -16.45 -18.27
N GLU A 35 27.20 -16.19 -18.95
CA GLU A 35 27.35 -16.49 -20.37
C GLU A 35 26.98 -17.95 -20.59
N HIS A 36 25.80 -18.21 -21.13
CA HIS A 36 25.53 -19.30 -22.06
C HIS A 36 24.09 -19.22 -22.57
N GLU A 37 24.01 -18.97 -23.88
CA GLU A 37 23.09 -19.50 -24.89
C GLU A 37 21.80 -20.20 -24.43
N GLY A 38 20.67 -19.76 -25.00
CA GLY A 38 19.44 -20.54 -25.03
C GLY A 38 18.18 -19.68 -24.95
N GLU A 39 17.64 -19.36 -26.12
CA GLU A 39 16.43 -18.59 -26.36
C GLU A 39 15.19 -19.03 -25.53
N THR A 40 14.26 -18.08 -25.35
CA THR A 40 12.88 -18.19 -24.82
C THR A 40 12.65 -18.36 -23.31
N GLY A 41 13.69 -18.38 -22.47
CA GLY A 41 13.54 -18.50 -21.00
C GLY A 41 13.41 -17.20 -20.21
N LEU A 42 13.65 -16.04 -20.83
CA LEU A 42 13.81 -14.74 -20.15
C LEU A 42 12.50 -14.18 -19.56
N ASP A 43 11.35 -14.43 -20.19
CA ASP A 43 10.05 -13.91 -19.75
C ASP A 43 9.61 -14.48 -18.39
N ARG A 44 9.78 -15.78 -18.15
CA ARG A 44 9.31 -16.41 -16.90
C ARG A 44 10.20 -16.12 -15.69
N ARG A 45 11.48 -15.80 -15.91
CA ARG A 45 12.39 -15.45 -14.81
C ARG A 45 12.20 -14.02 -14.37
N LEU A 46 12.09 -13.06 -15.29
CA LEU A 46 11.80 -11.66 -14.95
C LEU A 46 10.41 -11.50 -14.32
N LEU A 47 9.39 -12.21 -14.80
CA LEU A 47 8.07 -12.22 -14.18
C LEU A 47 8.07 -12.82 -12.76
N ARG A 48 8.89 -13.84 -12.47
CA ARG A 48 9.04 -14.39 -11.11
C ARG A 48 9.79 -13.47 -10.16
N LEU A 49 10.64 -12.58 -10.67
CA LEU A 49 11.37 -11.59 -9.87
C LEU A 49 10.48 -10.39 -9.48
N LEU A 50 9.41 -10.14 -10.25
CA LEU A 50 8.38 -9.12 -9.96
C LEU A 50 7.21 -9.66 -9.11
N GLU A 51 7.10 -10.97 -8.96
CA GLU A 51 6.21 -11.61 -7.99
C GLU A 51 6.87 -11.54 -6.59
N GLY A 52 6.70 -10.40 -5.90
CA GLY A 52 7.16 -10.21 -4.53
C GLY A 52 6.68 -11.31 -3.55
N PRO A 53 7.27 -11.41 -2.34
CA PRO A 53 7.03 -12.50 -1.41
C PRO A 53 5.53 -12.60 -1.05
N ARG A 54 4.96 -13.78 -1.27
CA ARG A 54 3.61 -14.12 -0.79
C ARG A 54 3.60 -14.01 0.72
N LEU A 55 2.87 -13.04 1.25
CA LEU A 55 2.58 -12.97 2.69
C LEU A 55 1.89 -14.28 3.10
N HIS A 56 2.61 -15.09 3.88
CA HIS A 56 2.10 -16.32 4.45
C HIS A 56 0.94 -16.00 5.39
N SER A 57 -0.23 -16.55 5.07
CA SER A 57 -1.38 -16.64 5.95
C SER A 57 -1.04 -17.52 7.17
N LEU A 58 -1.25 -16.97 8.37
CA LEU A 58 -1.24 -17.76 9.61
C LEU A 58 -2.44 -18.72 9.63
N PRO A 59 -2.31 -19.91 10.25
CA PRO A 59 -3.35 -20.94 10.21
C PRO A 59 -4.49 -20.63 11.18
N ALA A 60 -5.67 -20.32 10.65
CA ALA A 60 -6.90 -20.30 11.44
C ALA A 60 -7.40 -21.75 11.66
N LYS A 61 -7.11 -22.33 12.82
CA LYS A 61 -7.81 -23.52 13.33
C LYS A 61 -9.12 -23.07 13.98
N GLY A 62 -10.24 -23.31 13.31
CA GLY A 62 -11.59 -23.23 13.88
C GLY A 62 -12.27 -24.61 13.89
N PRO A 63 -13.13 -24.93 14.88
CA PRO A 63 -13.73 -26.25 15.06
C PRO A 63 -14.91 -26.49 14.08
N PRO A 64 -15.36 -27.76 13.90
CA PRO A 64 -16.44 -28.06 12.97
C PRO A 64 -17.80 -27.62 13.49
N LEU A 65 -18.59 -27.04 12.59
CA LEU A 65 -19.99 -26.67 12.77
C LEU A 65 -20.86 -27.94 12.90
N SER A 66 -21.59 -28.06 14.00
CA SER A 66 -22.79 -28.91 14.06
C SER A 66 -24.03 -28.03 14.06
N ALA A 67 -24.88 -28.33 13.08
CA ALA A 67 -26.28 -28.00 12.87
C ALA A 67 -26.99 -27.20 13.97
N LEU A 68 -27.65 -26.09 13.58
CA LEU A 68 -28.92 -25.66 14.15
C LEU A 68 -29.60 -24.70 13.14
N THR A 69 -30.68 -25.16 12.53
CA THR A 69 -31.63 -24.33 11.75
C THR A 69 -32.31 -23.33 12.68
N PRO A 70 -32.33 -22.02 12.38
CA PRO A 70 -33.12 -21.07 13.15
C PRO A 70 -34.60 -21.10 12.72
N PRO A 71 -35.55 -20.93 13.65
CA PRO A 71 -36.97 -20.88 13.34
C PRO A 71 -37.34 -19.55 12.66
N TYR A 72 -38.37 -19.61 11.82
CA TYR A 72 -38.96 -18.49 11.10
C TYR A 72 -39.33 -17.33 12.06
N ARG A 73 -38.78 -16.13 11.80
CA ARG A 73 -39.08 -14.90 12.54
C ARG A 73 -39.96 -13.99 11.66
N PRO A 74 -41.11 -13.51 12.14
CA PRO A 74 -41.94 -12.57 11.38
C PRO A 74 -41.21 -11.23 11.16
N PRO A 75 -41.57 -10.48 10.09
CA PRO A 75 -40.89 -9.25 9.71
C PRO A 75 -41.04 -8.18 10.80
N SER A 76 -39.91 -7.54 11.15
CA SER A 76 -39.90 -6.39 12.06
C SER A 76 -40.40 -5.13 11.35
N PRO A 77 -41.07 -4.21 12.06
CA PRO A 77 -41.51 -2.94 11.48
C PRO A 77 -40.31 -2.12 10.96
N PRO A 78 -40.52 -1.25 9.96
CA PRO A 78 -39.46 -0.43 9.40
C PRO A 78 -38.85 0.48 10.48
N PRO A 79 -37.52 0.69 10.48
CA PRO A 79 -36.88 1.60 11.41
C PRO A 79 -37.41 3.03 11.17
N PRO A 80 -37.51 3.86 12.23
CA PRO A 80 -37.88 5.26 12.08
C PRO A 80 -36.87 5.96 11.17
N ALA A 81 -37.36 6.89 10.36
CA ALA A 81 -36.54 7.70 9.47
C ALA A 81 -35.42 8.38 10.27
N TYR A 82 -34.17 7.99 10.00
CA TYR A 82 -32.99 8.65 10.56
C TYR A 82 -32.96 10.09 10.06
N LEU A 83 -33.30 11.04 10.92
CA LEU A 83 -32.90 12.42 10.72
C LEU A 83 -31.37 12.48 10.91
N PRO A 84 -30.63 13.15 10.01
CA PRO A 84 -29.19 13.31 10.16
C PRO A 84 -28.91 14.03 11.47
N VAL A 85 -28.19 13.38 12.38
CA VAL A 85 -27.70 14.00 13.61
C VAL A 85 -26.75 15.13 13.18
N PRO A 86 -26.99 16.40 13.57
CA PRO A 86 -26.08 17.48 13.26
C PRO A 86 -24.74 17.21 13.95
N VAL A 87 -23.68 17.10 13.15
CA VAL A 87 -22.30 17.02 13.64
C VAL A 87 -22.03 18.31 14.41
N PRO A 88 -21.55 18.25 15.68
CA PRO A 88 -21.25 19.45 16.45
C PRO A 88 -20.24 20.32 15.70
N ALA A 89 -20.51 21.63 15.59
CA ALA A 89 -19.65 22.58 14.86
C ALA A 89 -18.17 22.56 15.29
N ALA A 90 -17.89 22.11 16.52
CA ALA A 90 -16.53 21.88 17.04
C ALA A 90 -15.76 20.75 16.31
N GLN A 91 -16.42 19.71 15.82
CA GLN A 91 -15.80 18.65 15.01
C GLN A 91 -15.54 19.12 13.57
N GLN A 92 -16.40 19.99 13.04
CA GLN A 92 -16.26 20.52 11.69
C GLN A 92 -15.12 21.55 11.59
N ASN A 93 -14.96 22.41 12.60
CA ASN A 93 -13.80 23.32 12.69
C ASN A 93 -12.47 22.58 12.86
N ARG A 94 -12.48 21.43 13.52
CA ARG A 94 -11.30 20.57 13.65
C ARG A 94 -10.88 19.96 12.31
N GLN A 95 -11.83 19.44 11.52
CA GLN A 95 -11.55 18.92 10.16
C GLN A 95 -10.97 19.99 9.21
N VAL A 96 -11.40 21.25 9.33
CA VAL A 96 -10.89 22.36 8.51
C VAL A 96 -9.49 22.81 8.95
N ALA A 97 -9.19 22.81 10.25
CA ALA A 97 -7.87 23.20 10.75
C ALA A 97 -6.74 22.20 10.40
N TRP A 98 -7.05 20.91 10.25
CA TRP A 98 -6.05 19.88 9.95
C TRP A 98 -5.62 19.82 8.49
N ALA A 99 -6.46 20.32 7.56
CA ALA A 99 -6.10 20.47 6.16
C ALA A 99 -5.00 21.53 5.93
N SER A 100 -4.73 22.35 6.94
CA SER A 100 -3.71 23.41 6.95
C SER A 100 -2.40 23.02 7.66
N GLY A 101 -2.28 21.78 8.15
CA GLY A 101 -1.04 21.31 8.78
C GLY A 101 0.14 21.31 7.80
N ALA A 102 1.34 21.60 8.32
CA ALA A 102 2.57 21.56 7.55
C ALA A 102 2.73 20.19 6.87
N ARG A 103 2.54 20.15 5.54
CA ARG A 103 2.79 18.94 4.76
C ARG A 103 4.26 18.57 4.90
N PRO A 104 4.60 17.27 5.03
CA PRO A 104 6.00 16.87 5.04
C PRO A 104 6.71 17.39 3.79
N GLY A 105 7.94 17.90 3.96
CA GLY A 105 8.79 18.32 2.86
C GLY A 105 9.14 17.15 1.94
N VAL A 106 9.54 17.45 0.70
CA VAL A 106 9.90 16.41 -0.29
C VAL A 106 11.07 15.55 0.20
N GLU A 107 11.96 16.10 1.03
CA GLU A 107 13.08 15.40 1.66
C GLU A 107 12.62 14.20 2.50
N ALA A 108 11.49 14.32 3.19
CA ALA A 108 10.93 13.23 3.98
C ALA A 108 10.45 12.07 3.08
N PHE A 109 9.92 12.38 1.90
CA PHE A 109 9.53 11.38 0.91
C PHE A 109 10.75 10.75 0.21
N ARG A 110 11.85 11.50 0.02
CA ARG A 110 13.13 10.94 -0.43
C ARG A 110 13.67 9.92 0.57
N GLN A 111 13.63 10.23 1.86
CA GLN A 111 13.99 9.30 2.94
C GLN A 111 13.07 8.09 3.00
N LEU A 112 11.76 8.29 2.81
CA LEU A 112 10.79 7.19 2.77
C LEU A 112 11.07 6.20 1.63
N LEU A 113 11.51 6.70 0.48
CA LEU A 113 11.90 5.90 -0.68
C LEU A 113 13.36 5.42 -0.66
N CYS A 114 14.18 5.91 0.27
CA CYS A 114 15.62 5.65 0.35
C CYS A 114 16.39 6.09 -0.92
N VAL A 115 16.03 7.23 -1.52
CA VAL A 115 16.61 7.75 -2.79
C VAL A 115 17.42 9.03 -2.59
N GLU A 116 17.84 9.35 -1.37
CA GLU A 116 18.56 10.59 -1.05
C GLU A 116 19.83 10.76 -1.87
N SER A 117 20.56 9.66 -2.11
CA SER A 117 21.78 9.60 -2.90
C SER A 117 21.57 9.50 -4.42
N GLU A 118 20.32 9.49 -4.90
CA GLU A 118 19.96 9.21 -6.29
C GLU A 118 19.17 10.37 -6.91
N PRO A 119 19.83 11.49 -7.30
CA PRO A 119 19.15 12.70 -7.78
C PRO A 119 18.23 12.48 -8.97
N HIS A 120 18.59 11.55 -9.87
CA HIS A 120 17.80 11.20 -11.04
C HIS A 120 16.47 10.51 -10.69
N LEU A 121 16.27 10.07 -9.44
CA LEU A 121 15.03 9.49 -8.92
C LEU A 121 14.27 10.41 -7.96
N HIS A 122 14.78 11.61 -7.66
CA HIS A 122 14.10 12.55 -6.75
C HIS A 122 12.69 12.93 -7.21
N TRP A 123 12.43 12.87 -8.51
CA TRP A 123 11.09 13.09 -9.08
C TRP A 123 10.06 12.05 -8.57
N LEU A 124 10.46 10.83 -8.21
CA LEU A 124 9.55 9.84 -7.63
C LEU A 124 9.06 10.28 -6.25
N ALA A 125 9.91 10.91 -5.46
CA ALA A 125 9.54 11.46 -4.15
C ALA A 125 8.58 12.66 -4.30
N GLU A 126 8.80 13.51 -5.30
CA GLU A 126 7.88 14.61 -5.66
C GLU A 126 6.50 14.05 -6.06
N GLU A 127 6.48 13.01 -6.89
CA GLU A 127 5.25 12.33 -7.28
C GLU A 127 4.56 11.65 -6.10
N MET A 128 5.31 11.10 -5.15
CA MET A 128 4.77 10.51 -3.91
C MET A 128 4.13 11.57 -3.02
N GLN A 129 4.79 12.71 -2.84
CA GLN A 129 4.25 13.84 -2.08
C GLN A 129 2.97 14.41 -2.73
N ALA A 130 2.94 14.47 -4.07
CA ALA A 130 1.82 15.03 -4.83
C ALA A 130 0.64 14.05 -5.02
N ALA A 131 0.84 12.75 -4.75
CA ALA A 131 -0.18 11.74 -4.96
C ALA A 131 -1.42 11.99 -4.09
N ALA A 132 -2.60 12.04 -4.73
CA ALA A 132 -3.86 12.23 -4.01
C ALA A 132 -4.15 11.04 -3.08
N LEU A 133 -4.04 11.27 -1.78
CA LEU A 133 -4.30 10.28 -0.73
C LEU A 133 -5.77 9.87 -0.68
N PRO A 134 -6.09 8.67 -0.15
CA PRO A 134 -7.48 8.26 0.07
C PRO A 134 -8.22 9.26 0.96
N ALA A 135 -9.54 9.35 0.79
CA ALA A 135 -10.37 10.25 1.59
C ALA A 135 -10.19 9.97 3.10
N GLY A 136 -10.00 11.04 3.88
CA GLY A 136 -9.77 10.96 5.31
C GLY A 136 -8.35 10.55 5.72
N VAL A 137 -7.42 10.40 4.77
CA VAL A 137 -5.99 10.15 5.04
C VAL A 137 -5.19 11.42 4.80
N ALA A 138 -4.32 11.76 5.74
CA ALA A 138 -3.38 12.88 5.64
C ALA A 138 -1.96 12.42 6.01
N ALA A 139 -0.95 13.07 5.42
CA ALA A 139 0.46 12.83 5.69
C ALA A 139 1.00 13.92 6.63
N PHE A 140 1.81 13.52 7.60
CA PHE A 140 2.41 14.38 8.61
C PHE A 140 3.90 14.11 8.74
N ASP A 141 4.66 15.16 9.00
CA ASP A 141 6.01 15.03 9.54
C ASP A 141 5.88 14.69 11.04
N PRO A 142 6.40 13.54 11.51
CA PRO A 142 6.29 13.16 12.92
C PRO A 142 7.01 14.10 13.89
N ARG A 143 7.90 14.97 13.39
CA ARG A 143 8.59 16.00 14.17
C ARG A 143 7.84 17.32 14.18
N SER A 144 6.72 17.42 13.46
CA SER A 144 5.94 18.64 13.36
C SER A 144 5.13 18.89 14.65
N PRO A 145 4.92 20.16 15.03
CA PRO A 145 4.07 20.51 16.17
C PRO A 145 2.63 20.04 15.98
N GLU A 146 2.13 20.01 14.74
CA GLU A 146 0.77 19.53 14.40
C GLU A 146 0.62 18.03 14.66
N PHE A 147 1.64 17.22 14.32
CA PHE A 147 1.62 15.80 14.63
C PHE A 147 1.68 15.56 16.14
N THR A 148 2.56 16.28 16.84
CA THR A 148 2.69 16.19 18.30
C THR A 148 1.37 16.55 19.02
N ALA A 149 0.59 17.47 18.44
CA ALA A 149 -0.72 17.86 18.94
C ALA A 149 -1.84 16.84 18.65
N LEU A 150 -1.65 15.86 17.76
CA LEU A 150 -2.67 14.86 17.45
C LEU A 150 -2.93 13.97 18.66
N ASP A 151 -1.89 13.42 19.28
CA ASP A 151 -1.96 12.70 20.55
C ASP A 151 -0.53 12.41 21.07
N ALA A 152 -0.21 12.89 22.27
CA ALA A 152 1.08 12.70 22.92
C ALA A 152 1.35 11.25 23.35
N SER A 153 0.34 10.38 23.30
CA SER A 153 0.45 8.95 23.60
C SER A 153 0.81 8.09 22.39
N LEU A 154 0.88 8.68 21.18
CA LEU A 154 1.28 7.97 19.97
C LEU A 154 2.73 7.51 20.08
N GLN A 155 2.93 6.21 20.29
CA GLN A 155 4.25 5.61 20.30
C GLN A 155 4.72 5.46 18.86
N LEU A 156 5.62 6.35 18.44
CA LEU A 156 6.32 6.21 17.17
C LEU A 156 7.37 5.09 17.27
N PRO A 157 7.56 4.29 16.22
CA PRO A 157 8.63 3.32 16.19
C PRO A 157 9.99 4.02 16.19
N GLU A 158 11.00 3.34 16.74
CA GLU A 158 12.41 3.75 16.62
C GLU A 158 13.12 2.85 15.57
N PRO A 159 13.81 3.44 14.57
CA PRO A 159 13.97 4.87 14.32
C PRO A 159 12.66 5.52 13.87
N THR A 160 12.48 6.81 14.22
CA THR A 160 11.31 7.59 13.84
C THR A 160 11.16 7.62 12.32
N PRO A 161 9.99 7.24 11.78
CA PRO A 161 9.76 7.23 10.34
C PRO A 161 9.83 8.66 9.79
N PRO A 162 10.17 8.87 8.52
CA PRO A 162 10.26 10.20 7.96
C PRO A 162 8.87 10.82 7.70
N VAL A 163 7.85 10.01 7.46
CA VAL A 163 6.46 10.44 7.21
C VAL A 163 5.50 9.50 7.94
N VAL A 164 4.43 10.05 8.51
CA VAL A 164 3.33 9.29 9.11
C VAL A 164 2.03 9.62 8.38
N PHE A 165 1.27 8.59 8.02
CA PHE A 165 -0.04 8.71 7.40
C PHE A 165 -1.12 8.43 8.45
N VAL A 166 -2.03 9.38 8.63
CA VAL A 166 -3.08 9.32 9.65
C VAL A 166 -4.42 9.21 8.93
N ARG A 167 -5.20 8.17 9.25
CA ARG A 167 -6.59 8.06 8.84
C ARG A 167 -7.51 8.51 9.97
N LEU A 168 -8.34 9.50 9.67
CA LEU A 168 -9.35 10.03 10.58
C LEU A 168 -10.62 9.17 10.51
N PRO A 169 -11.11 8.62 11.63
CA PRO A 169 -12.43 7.98 11.65
C PRO A 169 -13.53 9.06 11.56
N ALA A 170 -14.63 8.74 10.86
CA ALA A 170 -15.80 9.61 10.78
C ALA A 170 -16.40 9.98 12.14
N CYS A 171 -16.19 9.13 13.15
CA CYS A 171 -16.77 9.27 14.50
C CYS A 171 -15.72 9.60 15.59
N GLY A 172 -14.46 9.86 15.22
CA GLY A 172 -13.47 10.51 16.10
C GLY A 172 -12.89 9.72 17.28
N VAL A 173 -13.00 8.38 17.33
CA VAL A 173 -12.56 7.63 18.52
C VAL A 173 -11.16 7.03 18.40
N ASP A 174 -10.77 6.46 17.24
CA ASP A 174 -9.45 5.84 17.06
C ASP A 174 -8.75 6.30 15.77
N LEU A 175 -7.64 7.02 15.91
CA LEU A 175 -6.76 7.36 14.79
C LEU A 175 -6.05 6.08 14.30
N ALA A 176 -6.14 5.78 13.01
CA ALA A 176 -5.33 4.72 12.43
C ALA A 176 -4.06 5.32 11.81
N LEU A 177 -2.91 4.95 12.37
CA LEU A 177 -1.59 5.34 11.88
C LEU A 177 -1.04 4.31 10.89
N SER A 178 -0.35 4.80 9.88
CA SER A 178 0.43 4.01 8.93
C SER A 178 1.78 4.69 8.69
N TRP A 179 2.83 3.88 8.58
CA TRP A 179 4.19 4.34 8.27
C TRP A 179 4.56 4.10 6.80
N THR A 180 3.64 3.53 6.04
CA THR A 180 3.77 3.31 4.60
C THR A 180 2.80 4.21 3.86
N HIS A 181 3.23 4.70 2.71
CA HIS A 181 2.34 5.44 1.80
C HIS A 181 1.16 4.53 1.42
N PRO A 182 -0.08 5.05 1.29
CA PRO A 182 -1.20 4.22 0.86
C PRO A 182 -0.94 3.50 -0.46
N TYR A 183 -0.16 4.13 -1.34
CA TYR A 183 0.25 3.54 -2.62
C TYR A 183 1.71 3.13 -2.69
N GLN A 184 2.26 2.64 -1.58
CA GLN A 184 3.68 2.28 -1.45
C GLN A 184 4.12 1.29 -2.54
N GLU A 185 3.29 0.31 -2.88
CA GLU A 185 3.66 -0.76 -3.82
C GLU A 185 3.96 -0.20 -5.21
N ALA A 186 3.18 0.77 -5.69
CA ALA A 186 3.40 1.45 -6.96
C ALA A 186 4.76 2.17 -7.02
N PHE A 187 5.13 2.87 -5.94
CA PHE A 187 6.42 3.59 -5.89
C PHE A 187 7.60 2.62 -5.76
N GLU A 188 7.50 1.60 -4.91
CA GLU A 188 8.55 0.59 -4.76
C GLU A 188 8.78 -0.19 -6.05
N HIS A 189 7.72 -0.56 -6.78
CA HIS A 189 7.87 -1.21 -8.08
C HIS A 189 8.49 -0.29 -9.12
N THR A 190 8.11 1.00 -9.13
CA THR A 190 8.72 1.94 -10.08
C THR A 190 10.18 2.20 -9.77
N LEU A 191 10.55 2.27 -8.48
CA LEU A 191 11.94 2.39 -8.04
C LEU A 191 12.77 1.17 -8.46
N ALA A 192 12.25 -0.04 -8.23
CA ALA A 192 12.90 -1.27 -8.68
C ALA A 192 13.01 -1.34 -10.21
N LEU A 193 11.98 -0.88 -10.94
CA LEU A 193 12.00 -0.81 -12.40
C LEU A 193 13.03 0.18 -12.92
N ALA A 194 13.22 1.32 -12.25
CA ALA A 194 14.25 2.30 -12.62
C ALA A 194 15.65 1.67 -12.56
N ALA A 195 15.98 1.00 -11.44
CA ALA A 195 17.25 0.31 -11.28
C ALA A 195 17.46 -0.82 -12.31
N LEU A 196 16.39 -1.50 -12.74
CA LEU A 196 16.46 -2.49 -13.82
C LEU A 196 16.66 -1.85 -15.19
N ALA A 197 15.96 -0.75 -15.47
CA ALA A 197 16.06 -0.02 -16.72
C ALA A 197 17.48 0.56 -16.92
N GLU A 198 18.09 1.12 -15.87
CA GLU A 198 19.46 1.67 -15.92
C GLU A 198 20.50 0.65 -16.38
N ARG A 199 20.28 -0.63 -16.05
CA ARG A 199 21.20 -1.73 -16.34
C ARG A 199 20.82 -2.52 -17.58
N SER A 200 19.71 -2.16 -18.23
CA SER A 200 19.19 -2.87 -19.39
C SER A 200 19.78 -2.31 -20.68
N LEU A 201 20.05 -3.21 -21.64
CA LEU A 201 20.34 -2.82 -23.03
C LEU A 201 19.09 -2.37 -23.80
N GLN A 202 17.91 -2.67 -23.26
CA GLN A 202 16.60 -2.34 -23.82
C GLN A 202 15.68 -1.85 -22.70
N PRO A 203 15.94 -0.67 -22.11
CA PRO A 203 15.15 -0.17 -20.99
C PRO A 203 13.66 -0.01 -21.33
N GLU A 204 13.34 0.40 -22.56
CA GLU A 204 11.97 0.60 -23.02
C GLU A 204 11.17 -0.71 -22.98
N ALA A 205 11.76 -1.80 -23.48
CA ALA A 205 11.13 -3.12 -23.48
C ALA A 205 10.89 -3.64 -22.05
N VAL A 206 11.82 -3.39 -21.13
CA VAL A 206 11.67 -3.76 -19.71
C VAL A 206 10.52 -2.97 -19.06
N ILE A 207 10.39 -1.68 -19.37
CA ILE A 207 9.33 -0.83 -18.84
C ILE A 207 7.97 -1.24 -19.40
N GLU A 208 7.88 -1.52 -20.71
CA GLU A 208 6.66 -1.99 -21.36
C GLU A 208 6.18 -3.32 -20.74
N ALA A 209 7.08 -4.30 -20.60
CA ALA A 209 6.78 -5.58 -19.97
C ALA A 209 6.33 -5.42 -18.50
N ALA A 210 6.93 -4.49 -17.76
CA ALA A 210 6.54 -4.20 -16.39
C ALA A 210 5.14 -3.58 -16.31
N GLN A 211 4.78 -2.67 -17.22
CA GLN A 211 3.44 -2.08 -17.30
C GLN A 211 2.37 -3.13 -17.61
N GLU A 212 2.62 -4.03 -18.56
CA GLU A 212 1.71 -5.13 -18.88
C GLU A 212 1.50 -6.05 -17.67
N SER A 213 2.60 -6.44 -17.02
CA SER A 213 2.56 -7.27 -15.81
C SER A 213 1.79 -6.60 -14.67
N TRP A 214 2.00 -5.30 -14.45
CA TRP A 214 1.31 -4.50 -13.44
C TRP A 214 -0.21 -4.48 -13.68
N ASN A 215 -0.63 -4.16 -14.90
CA ASN A 215 -2.04 -4.14 -15.29
C ASN A 215 -2.69 -5.52 -15.16
N LEU A 216 -2.00 -6.59 -15.58
CA LEU A 216 -2.49 -7.95 -15.47
C LEU A 216 -2.65 -8.37 -14.00
N ARG A 217 -1.68 -8.07 -13.14
CA ARG A 217 -1.70 -8.36 -11.71
C ARG A 217 -2.89 -7.68 -11.03
N TYR A 218 -3.03 -6.37 -11.21
CA TYR A 218 -4.10 -5.61 -10.58
C TYR A 218 -5.48 -5.92 -11.17
N GLY A 219 -5.58 -6.13 -12.48
CA GLY A 219 -6.81 -6.60 -13.12
C GLY A 219 -7.30 -7.91 -12.52
N ARG A 220 -6.39 -8.88 -12.30
CA ARG A 220 -6.69 -10.15 -11.62
C ARG A 220 -7.05 -9.98 -10.14
N ALA A 221 -6.44 -9.02 -9.44
CA ALA A 221 -6.71 -8.76 -8.03
C ALA A 221 -8.09 -8.10 -7.85
N ILE A 222 -8.41 -7.09 -8.65
CA ILE A 222 -9.70 -6.39 -8.67
C ILE A 222 -10.82 -7.37 -9.00
N ALA A 223 -10.66 -8.18 -10.05
CA ALA A 223 -11.65 -9.17 -10.47
C ALA A 223 -11.87 -10.29 -9.44
N ALA A 224 -10.92 -10.51 -8.52
CA ALA A 224 -11.08 -11.51 -7.46
C ALA A 224 -12.08 -11.07 -6.39
N TRP A 225 -12.36 -9.77 -6.24
CA TRP A 225 -13.28 -9.26 -5.23
C TRP A 225 -14.71 -9.15 -5.77
N ARG A 226 -15.66 -9.75 -5.05
CA ARG A 226 -17.09 -9.67 -5.34
C ARG A 226 -17.86 -9.15 -4.14
N GLN A 227 -18.95 -8.44 -4.40
CA GLN A 227 -19.89 -8.04 -3.36
C GLN A 227 -20.79 -9.24 -3.03
N GLU A 228 -20.92 -9.59 -1.75
CA GLU A 228 -21.79 -10.68 -1.30
C GLU A 228 -23.25 -10.18 -1.23
N PRO A 229 -24.19 -10.75 -1.99
CA PRO A 229 -25.60 -10.38 -1.89
C PRO A 229 -26.19 -10.98 -0.60
N GLY A 230 -27.01 -10.20 0.12
CA GLY A 230 -27.83 -10.71 1.23
C GLY A 230 -27.31 -10.42 2.65
N GLY A 231 -26.35 -9.52 2.83
CA GLY A 231 -26.00 -9.00 4.15
C GLY A 231 -27.10 -8.09 4.74
N PRO A 232 -27.20 -7.95 6.08
CA PRO A 232 -28.04 -6.93 6.69
C PRO A 232 -27.75 -5.53 6.09
N PRO A 233 -28.74 -4.61 6.05
CA PRO A 233 -28.50 -3.23 5.67
C PRO A 233 -27.33 -2.63 6.48
N GLY A 234 -26.30 -2.14 5.80
CA GLY A 234 -25.07 -1.62 6.43
C GLY A 234 -23.92 -2.62 6.59
N ALA A 235 -24.11 -3.91 6.29
CA ALA A 235 -23.07 -4.93 6.27
C ALA A 235 -22.73 -5.36 4.84
N GLN A 236 -22.45 -4.40 3.95
CA GLN A 236 -21.92 -4.71 2.62
C GLN A 236 -20.55 -5.36 2.79
N ARG A 237 -20.49 -6.68 2.64
CA ARG A 237 -19.26 -7.45 2.75
C ARG A 237 -18.74 -7.79 1.37
N TYR A 238 -17.49 -7.45 1.12
CA TYR A 238 -16.75 -7.86 -0.07
C TYR A 238 -16.03 -9.15 0.26
N VAL A 239 -16.06 -10.11 -0.65
CA VAL A 239 -15.39 -11.40 -0.50
C VAL A 239 -14.41 -11.58 -1.64
N ASN A 240 -13.18 -11.97 -1.32
CA ASN A 240 -12.21 -12.39 -2.30
C ASN A 240 -12.51 -13.83 -2.71
N ALA A 241 -12.85 -14.05 -3.98
CA ALA A 241 -13.21 -15.35 -4.52
C ALA A 241 -12.06 -16.37 -4.52
N LYS A 242 -10.81 -15.90 -4.47
CA LYS A 242 -9.63 -16.77 -4.47
C LYS A 242 -9.17 -17.14 -3.06
N THR A 243 -9.18 -16.18 -2.14
CA THR A 243 -8.65 -16.36 -0.77
C THR A 243 -9.73 -16.60 0.28
N GLY A 244 -10.99 -16.29 -0.03
CA GLY A 244 -12.09 -16.30 0.94
C GLY A 244 -12.08 -15.11 1.92
N GLU A 245 -11.12 -14.20 1.79
CA GLU A 245 -10.98 -13.02 2.65
C GLU A 245 -12.22 -12.12 2.55
N ARG A 246 -12.58 -11.48 3.66
CA ARG A 246 -13.76 -10.61 3.75
C ARG A 246 -13.34 -9.19 4.15
N ALA A 247 -13.82 -8.20 3.40
CA ALA A 247 -13.59 -6.78 3.69
C ALA A 247 -14.92 -6.05 3.94
N PRO A 248 -14.97 -5.14 4.94
CA PRO A 248 -16.17 -4.37 5.24
C PRO A 248 -16.39 -3.18 4.29
N ALA A 249 -15.37 -2.79 3.52
CA ALA A 249 -15.42 -1.74 2.52
C ALA A 249 -14.90 -2.28 1.18
N ASP A 250 -15.25 -1.62 0.07
CA ASP A 250 -14.86 -2.07 -1.27
C ASP A 250 -13.33 -1.96 -1.47
N PRO A 251 -12.58 -3.07 -1.50
CA PRO A 251 -11.14 -3.02 -1.68
C PRO A 251 -10.76 -2.70 -3.13
N ARG A 252 -11.69 -2.86 -4.09
CA ARG A 252 -11.43 -2.66 -5.52
C ARG A 252 -11.08 -1.21 -5.84
N GLN A 253 -11.63 -0.25 -5.11
CA GLN A 253 -11.33 1.17 -5.29
C GLN A 253 -9.86 1.48 -4.97
N HIS A 254 -9.36 0.93 -3.87
CA HIS A 254 -7.97 1.09 -3.48
C HIS A 254 -7.03 0.41 -4.50
N LEU A 255 -7.32 -0.84 -4.87
CA LEU A 255 -6.56 -1.57 -5.88
C LEU A 255 -6.55 -0.86 -7.25
N LEU A 256 -7.70 -0.31 -7.67
CA LEU A 256 -7.79 0.45 -8.92
C LEU A 256 -6.92 1.70 -8.86
N ARG A 257 -6.91 2.40 -7.72
CA ARG A 257 -6.10 3.59 -7.55
C ARG A 257 -4.61 3.26 -7.54
N GLU A 258 -4.21 2.20 -6.85
CA GLU A 258 -2.85 1.66 -6.87
C GLU A 258 -2.39 1.36 -8.31
N MET A 259 -3.24 0.64 -9.06
CA MET A 259 -2.99 0.30 -10.45
C MET A 259 -2.74 1.55 -11.30
N GLN A 260 -3.60 2.56 -11.19
CA GLN A 260 -3.50 3.83 -11.91
C GLN A 260 -2.23 4.60 -11.55
N VAL A 261 -1.88 4.67 -10.26
CA VAL A 261 -0.66 5.34 -9.79
C VAL A 261 0.56 4.64 -10.37
N GLY A 262 0.66 3.31 -10.23
CA GLY A 262 1.78 2.54 -10.77
C GLY A 262 1.92 2.67 -12.29
N PHE A 263 0.83 2.56 -13.03
CA PHE A 263 0.86 2.74 -14.50
C PHE A 263 1.38 4.13 -14.91
N ARG A 264 0.89 5.18 -14.24
CA ARG A 264 1.35 6.56 -14.48
C ARG A 264 2.84 6.73 -14.17
N LEU A 265 3.30 6.19 -13.05
CA LEU A 265 4.71 6.27 -12.63
C LEU A 265 5.63 5.53 -13.59
N MET A 266 5.28 4.31 -14.01
CA MET A 266 6.06 3.55 -14.99
C MET A 266 6.08 4.24 -16.36
N THR A 267 4.98 4.88 -16.76
CA THR A 267 4.93 5.70 -17.99
C THR A 267 5.87 6.90 -17.90
N ALA A 268 5.82 7.62 -16.78
CA ALA A 268 6.72 8.73 -16.50
C ALA A 268 8.19 8.26 -16.52
N LEU A 269 8.49 7.11 -15.90
CA LEU A 269 9.82 6.52 -15.94
C LEU A 269 10.30 6.29 -17.37
N GLY A 270 9.46 5.73 -18.26
CA GLY A 270 9.81 5.55 -19.68
C GLY A 270 10.24 6.86 -20.36
N THR A 271 9.53 7.96 -20.09
CA THR A 271 9.92 9.28 -20.61
C THR A 271 11.21 9.83 -20.00
N LYS A 272 11.49 9.53 -18.74
CA LYS A 272 12.72 9.97 -18.05
C LYS A 272 13.94 9.17 -18.50
N VAL A 273 13.79 7.87 -18.69
CA VAL A 273 14.86 6.96 -19.11
C VAL A 273 15.35 7.30 -20.51
N ALA A 274 14.46 7.70 -21.41
CA ALA A 274 14.83 8.20 -22.73
C ALA A 274 15.74 9.45 -22.70
N LEU A 275 15.78 10.16 -21.57
CA LEU A 275 16.62 11.34 -21.35
C LEU A 275 17.87 11.03 -20.53
N TRP A 276 18.04 9.81 -20.03
CA TRP A 276 19.26 9.46 -19.33
C TRP A 276 20.41 9.48 -20.34
N PRO A 277 21.55 10.11 -19.98
CA PRO A 277 22.72 10.05 -20.82
C PRO A 277 23.01 8.57 -21.08
N ALA A 278 23.20 8.21 -22.34
CA ALA A 278 23.60 6.87 -22.73
C ALA A 278 24.99 6.62 -22.14
N VAL A 279 25.06 6.21 -20.87
CA VAL A 279 26.27 5.69 -20.25
C VAL A 279 26.43 4.29 -20.83
N ARG A 280 26.99 4.24 -22.03
CA ARG A 280 27.42 3.02 -22.71
C ARG A 280 28.88 2.74 -22.38
#